data_AF-A0A0D7PGN8-F1
#
_entry.id   AF-A0A0D7PGN8-F1
#
_cell.length_a   1.000
_cell.length_b   1.000
_cell.length_c   1.000
_cell.angle_alpha   90.00
_cell.angle_beta   90.00
_cell.angle_gamma   90.00
#
_symmetry.space_group_name_H-M   'P 1'
#
loop_
_entity.id
_entity.type
_entity.pdbx_description
1 polymer ?
#
loop_
_entity_poly.entity_id
_entity_poly.type
_entity_poly.pdbx_seq_one_letter_code
_entity_poly.pdbx_strand_id
1 'polypeptide(L)'
;MRKLFFASVAVLALSSAAQAANTSTTVQLGVINSSSTTQNGLTNDSSSTTQVGLLNGQTTLQGASSASLNNASTVNQAGIQNSSSTGQVAFGNNGSSVTQNSFGPPALQNNAAGIAQISVFGVNTSGVSQTAH
;
A
#
# COMPACT_ATOMS: atom_id res chain seq x y z
N MET A 1 -30.66 -27.01 2.38
CA MET A 1 -31.23 -25.95 3.24
C MET A 1 -30.19 -25.35 4.19
N ARG A 2 -29.69 -26.07 5.22
CA ARG A 2 -28.70 -25.52 6.19
C ARG A 2 -27.40 -24.98 5.57
N LYS A 3 -26.80 -25.71 4.63
CA LYS A 3 -25.58 -25.27 3.91
C LYS A 3 -25.83 -24.01 3.06
N LEU A 4 -27.02 -23.90 2.46
CA LEU A 4 -27.43 -22.75 1.67
C LEU A 4 -27.68 -21.52 2.56
N PHE A 5 -28.25 -21.73 3.75
CA PHE A 5 -28.46 -20.68 4.75
C PHE A 5 -27.12 -20.13 5.28
N PHE A 6 -26.18 -21.01 5.61
CA PHE A 6 -24.83 -20.57 6.01
C PHE A 6 -24.09 -19.86 4.86
N ALA A 7 -24.26 -20.32 3.62
CA ALA A 7 -23.69 -19.65 2.45
C ALA A 7 -24.30 -18.26 2.23
N SER A 8 -25.63 -18.09 2.35
CA SER A 8 -26.27 -16.79 2.21
C SER A 8 -25.90 -15.82 3.33
N VAL A 9 -25.76 -16.31 4.57
CA VAL A 9 -25.31 -15.49 5.71
C VAL A 9 -23.84 -15.12 5.55
N ALA A 10 -23.00 -16.04 5.07
CA ALA A 10 -21.61 -15.74 4.75
C ALA A 10 -21.49 -14.71 3.62
N VAL A 11 -22.28 -14.83 2.56
CA VAL A 11 -22.31 -13.85 1.45
C VAL A 11 -22.76 -12.47 1.93
N LEU A 12 -23.76 -12.39 2.81
CA LEU A 12 -24.24 -11.13 3.39
C LEU A 12 -23.23 -10.51 4.37
N ALA A 13 -22.55 -11.34 5.17
CA ALA A 13 -21.46 -10.89 6.04
C ALA A 13 -20.24 -10.41 5.23
N LEU A 14 -19.89 -11.11 4.14
CA LEU A 14 -18.83 -10.70 3.23
C LEU A 14 -19.19 -9.42 2.46
N SER A 15 -20.44 -9.24 2.04
CA SER A 15 -20.85 -8.05 1.29
C SER A 15 -20.87 -6.78 2.14
N SER A 16 -21.27 -6.90 3.41
CA SER A 16 -21.18 -5.80 4.39
C SER A 16 -19.72 -5.52 4.80
N ALA A 17 -18.90 -6.56 4.97
CA ALA A 17 -17.46 -6.42 5.17
C ALA A 17 -16.76 -5.76 3.97
N ALA A 18 -17.16 -6.07 2.74
CA ALA A 18 -16.61 -5.48 1.52
C ALA A 18 -16.84 -3.96 1.43
N GLN A 19 -17.88 -3.43 2.09
CA GLN A 19 -18.19 -1.99 2.13
C GLN A 19 -17.44 -1.25 3.26
N ALA A 20 -16.98 -1.96 4.30
CA ALA A 20 -16.16 -1.37 5.34
C ALA A 20 -14.71 -1.24 4.82
N ALA A 21 -14.16 -0.04 4.87
CA ALA A 21 -12.80 0.23 4.44
C ALA A 21 -12.08 1.15 5.43
N ASN A 22 -10.83 0.83 5.71
CA ASN A 22 -9.89 1.72 6.38
C ASN A 22 -9.06 2.38 5.28
N THR A 23 -9.08 3.72 5.23
CA THR A 23 -8.42 4.46 4.16
C THR A 23 -7.52 5.53 4.76
N SER A 24 -6.25 5.54 4.34
CA SER A 24 -5.29 6.57 4.69
C SER A 24 -4.81 7.29 3.44
N THR A 25 -4.78 8.62 3.47
CA THR A 25 -4.20 9.44 2.40
C THR A 25 -3.22 10.43 3.02
N THR A 26 -1.98 10.41 2.52
CA THR A 26 -0.92 11.33 2.94
C THR A 26 -0.41 12.10 1.73
N VAL A 27 -0.34 13.42 1.86
CA VAL A 27 0.26 14.31 0.86
C VAL A 27 1.27 15.21 1.57
N GLN A 28 2.53 15.20 1.14
CA GLN A 28 3.59 16.04 1.70
C GLN A 28 4.35 16.78 0.60
N LEU A 29 4.55 18.08 0.80
CA LEU A 29 5.35 18.94 -0.08
C LEU A 29 6.35 19.69 0.81
N GLY A 30 7.65 19.57 0.52
CA GLY A 30 8.67 20.17 1.38
C GLY A 30 10.08 19.71 1.06
N VAL A 31 11.07 20.20 1.82
CA VAL A 31 12.49 19.97 1.50
C VAL A 31 12.98 18.59 1.94
N ILE A 32 12.45 17.98 3.00
CA ILE A 32 12.84 16.63 3.46
C ILE A 32 11.57 15.90 3.91
N ASN A 33 11.23 14.74 3.34
CA ASN A 33 9.95 14.05 3.63
C ASN A 33 10.15 12.61 4.14
N SER A 34 9.22 12.13 4.97
CA SER A 34 9.20 10.78 5.54
C SER A 34 7.75 10.36 5.75
N SER A 35 7.41 9.08 5.61
CA SER A 35 6.08 8.58 5.95
C SER A 35 6.09 7.12 6.39
N SER A 36 5.09 6.74 7.15
CA SER A 36 4.84 5.38 7.64
C SER A 36 3.33 5.15 7.69
N THR A 37 2.79 3.98 7.33
CA THR A 37 1.34 3.72 7.44
C THR A 37 1.07 2.27 7.81
N THR A 38 0.59 2.00 9.02
CA THR A 38 0.24 0.66 9.49
C THR A 38 -1.28 0.50 9.57
N GLN A 39 -1.90 -0.56 9.04
CA GLN A 39 -3.35 -0.78 9.20
C GLN A 39 -3.69 -2.22 9.59
N ASN A 40 -4.69 -2.33 10.48
CA ASN A 40 -5.21 -3.55 11.11
C ASN A 40 -6.75 -3.58 10.98
N GLY A 41 -7.28 -3.26 9.80
CA GLY A 41 -8.70 -3.47 9.50
C GLY A 41 -8.95 -4.94 9.16
N LEU A 42 -10.09 -5.48 9.60
CA LEU A 42 -10.49 -6.85 9.23
C LEU A 42 -10.93 -6.97 7.75
N THR A 43 -11.22 -5.85 7.10
CA THR A 43 -11.89 -5.81 5.80
C THR A 43 -10.97 -5.30 4.69
N ASN A 44 -11.05 -4.02 4.31
CA ASN A 44 -10.21 -3.46 3.27
C ASN A 44 -9.32 -2.38 3.85
N ASP A 45 -8.00 -2.58 3.84
CA ASP A 45 -7.04 -1.55 4.20
C ASP A 45 -6.46 -0.95 2.92
N SER A 46 -6.59 0.37 2.78
CA SER A 46 -6.10 1.11 1.62
C SER A 46 -5.28 2.32 2.03
N SER A 47 -4.17 2.55 1.33
CA SER A 47 -3.32 3.72 1.55
C SER A 47 -2.83 4.35 0.27
N SER A 48 -2.75 5.69 0.27
CA SER A 48 -2.14 6.48 -0.78
C SER A 48 -1.19 7.52 -0.18
N THR A 49 0.07 7.52 -0.62
CA THR A 49 1.09 8.46 -0.18
C THR A 49 1.67 9.18 -1.38
N THR A 50 1.60 10.51 -1.39
CA THR A 50 2.24 11.37 -2.40
C THR A 50 3.23 12.31 -1.72
N GLN A 51 4.48 12.33 -2.17
CA GLN A 51 5.52 13.20 -1.60
C GLN A 51 6.32 13.90 -2.69
N VAL A 52 6.58 15.19 -2.49
CA VAL A 52 7.45 16.00 -3.35
C VAL A 52 8.47 16.72 -2.48
N GLY A 53 9.77 16.44 -2.70
CA GLY A 53 10.84 17.00 -1.85
C GLY A 53 12.24 16.41 -2.07
N LEU A 54 13.27 16.96 -1.41
CA LEU A 54 14.66 16.57 -1.71
C LEU A 54 15.06 15.20 -1.14
N LEU A 55 14.52 14.78 0.01
CA LEU A 55 14.86 13.50 0.65
C LEU A 55 13.59 12.82 1.14
N ASN A 56 12.91 12.04 0.28
CA ASN A 56 11.58 11.47 0.57
C ASN A 56 11.69 10.02 1.09
N GLY A 57 10.96 9.68 2.15
CA GLY A 57 10.87 8.33 2.71
C GLY A 57 9.43 7.85 2.86
N GLN A 58 9.17 6.55 2.71
CA GLN A 58 7.85 5.97 2.94
C GLN A 58 7.96 4.55 3.50
N THR A 59 7.02 4.17 4.35
CA THR A 59 6.80 2.79 4.82
C THR A 59 5.29 2.53 4.91
N THR A 60 4.79 1.36 4.55
CA THR A 60 3.37 1.00 4.75
C THR A 60 3.30 -0.46 5.19
N LEU A 61 2.47 -0.82 6.17
CA LEU A 61 2.26 -2.18 6.67
C LEU A 61 0.78 -2.49 6.94
N GLN A 62 0.08 -3.15 6.02
CA GLN A 62 -1.37 -3.42 6.15
C GLN A 62 -1.62 -4.91 6.40
N GLY A 63 -2.50 -5.25 7.34
CA GLY A 63 -2.72 -6.62 7.83
C GLY A 63 -1.61 -7.16 8.73
N ALA A 64 -0.85 -6.28 9.39
CA ALA A 64 0.40 -6.61 10.07
C ALA A 64 0.26 -7.64 11.21
N SER A 65 -0.77 -7.48 12.06
CA SER A 65 -1.03 -8.41 13.17
C SER A 65 -2.15 -9.41 12.86
N SER A 66 -2.98 -9.11 11.87
CA SER A 66 -4.07 -9.96 11.41
C SER A 66 -4.34 -9.62 9.96
N ALA A 67 -4.38 -10.62 9.10
CA ALA A 67 -4.62 -10.43 7.68
C ALA A 67 -6.00 -9.77 7.46
N SER A 68 -6.01 -8.68 6.70
CA SER A 68 -7.24 -8.06 6.21
C SER A 68 -7.86 -8.93 5.11
N LEU A 69 -9.11 -8.66 4.73
CA LEU A 69 -9.70 -9.26 3.53
C LEU A 69 -8.97 -8.80 2.27
N ASN A 70 -8.74 -7.50 2.08
CA ASN A 70 -7.96 -6.98 0.95
C ASN A 70 -7.07 -5.81 1.37
N ASN A 71 -5.95 -5.67 0.66
CA ASN A 71 -4.99 -4.60 0.86
C ASN A 71 -4.68 -3.87 -0.44
N ALA A 72 -4.57 -2.54 -0.38
CA ALA A 72 -4.06 -1.72 -1.48
C ALA A 72 -3.13 -0.60 -0.97
N SER A 73 -1.98 -0.42 -1.63
CA SER A 73 -1.04 0.66 -1.34
C SER A 73 -0.60 1.34 -2.63
N THR A 74 -0.59 2.67 -2.65
CA THR A 74 -0.01 3.48 -3.75
C THR A 74 0.95 4.51 -3.18
N VAL A 75 2.17 4.55 -3.71
CA VAL A 75 3.24 5.46 -3.30
C VAL A 75 3.75 6.21 -4.52
N ASN A 76 3.66 7.54 -4.50
CA ASN A 76 4.20 8.43 -5.52
C ASN A 76 5.22 9.37 -4.88
N GLN A 77 6.45 9.38 -5.39
CA GLN A 77 7.51 10.27 -4.88
C GLN A 77 8.20 11.01 -6.02
N ALA A 78 8.44 12.30 -5.83
CA ALA A 78 9.26 13.12 -6.71
C ALA A 78 10.32 13.85 -5.87
N GLY A 79 11.60 13.65 -6.18
CA GLY A 79 12.66 14.15 -5.31
C GLY A 79 14.08 13.97 -5.80
N ILE A 80 15.07 14.01 -4.89
CA ILE A 80 16.47 13.70 -5.22
C ILE A 80 16.84 12.31 -4.70
N GLN A 81 16.44 12.01 -3.46
CA GLN A 81 16.66 10.72 -2.79
C GLN A 81 15.31 10.17 -2.36
N ASN A 82 14.70 9.33 -3.20
CA ASN A 82 13.41 8.70 -2.95
C ASN A 82 13.59 7.30 -2.35
N SER A 83 12.91 7.00 -1.25
CA SER A 83 12.91 5.68 -0.60
C SER A 83 11.51 5.25 -0.20
N SER A 84 11.15 3.99 -0.49
CA SER A 84 9.83 3.41 -0.25
C SER A 84 9.92 1.96 0.21
N SER A 85 9.08 1.59 1.18
CA SER A 85 8.90 0.20 1.61
C SER A 85 7.42 -0.09 1.85
N THR A 86 6.91 -1.20 1.32
CA THR A 86 5.53 -1.62 1.54
C THR A 86 5.48 -3.10 1.91
N GLY A 87 4.92 -3.41 3.08
CA GLY A 87 4.58 -4.75 3.53
C GLY A 87 3.07 -4.94 3.61
N GLN A 88 2.52 -6.05 3.13
CA GLN A 88 1.07 -6.28 3.20
C GLN A 88 0.73 -7.76 3.37
N VAL A 89 -0.22 -8.08 4.24
CA VAL A 89 -0.76 -9.44 4.42
C VAL A 89 -2.28 -9.40 4.28
N ALA A 90 -2.81 -10.16 3.33
CA ALA A 90 -4.26 -10.26 3.08
C ALA A 90 -4.71 -11.70 2.91
N PHE A 91 -5.98 -11.98 3.22
CA PHE A 91 -6.64 -13.22 2.82
C PHE A 91 -6.98 -13.22 1.34
N GLY A 92 -7.50 -12.09 0.84
CA GLY A 92 -7.86 -11.86 -0.55
C GLY A 92 -6.76 -11.13 -1.31
N ASN A 93 -7.15 -10.12 -2.08
CA ASN A 93 -6.25 -9.43 -3.01
C ASN A 93 -5.33 -8.46 -2.27
N ASN A 94 -4.09 -8.38 -2.74
CA ASN A 94 -3.05 -7.57 -2.13
C ASN A 94 -2.29 -6.80 -3.22
N GLY A 95 -2.59 -5.50 -3.35
CA GLY A 95 -2.05 -4.62 -4.38
C GLY A 95 -1.06 -3.61 -3.84
N SER A 96 0.05 -3.38 -4.54
CA SER A 96 1.04 -2.36 -4.20
C SER A 96 1.60 -1.70 -5.47
N SER A 97 1.66 -0.38 -5.48
CA SER A 97 2.34 0.36 -6.55
C SER A 97 3.25 1.42 -5.97
N VAL A 98 4.50 1.48 -6.46
CA VAL A 98 5.50 2.48 -6.10
C VAL A 98 6.01 3.14 -7.37
N THR A 99 5.91 4.46 -7.44
CA THR A 99 6.45 5.28 -8.54
C THR A 99 7.34 6.37 -7.97
N GLN A 100 8.59 6.45 -8.43
CA GLN A 100 9.60 7.37 -7.92
C GLN A 100 10.32 8.08 -9.07
N ASN A 101 10.32 9.41 -9.05
CA ASN A 101 11.05 10.24 -10.01
C ASN A 101 12.12 11.05 -9.28
N SER A 102 13.39 10.83 -9.66
CA SER A 102 14.55 11.55 -9.13
C SER A 102 14.99 12.67 -10.09
N PHE A 103 15.38 13.82 -9.54
CA PHE A 103 15.83 15.00 -10.27
C PHE A 103 17.12 15.55 -9.66
N GLY A 104 17.89 16.32 -10.45
CA GLY A 104 19.07 17.06 -9.97
C GLY A 104 20.39 16.50 -10.50
N PRO A 105 21.54 16.78 -9.87
CA PRO A 105 22.82 16.26 -10.34
C PRO A 105 22.84 14.71 -10.34
N PRO A 106 23.31 14.04 -11.41
CA PRO A 106 23.26 12.57 -11.52
C PRO A 106 23.89 11.83 -10.33
N ALA A 107 24.94 12.39 -9.73
CA ALA A 107 25.62 11.82 -8.57
C ALA A 107 24.76 11.81 -7.28
N LEU A 108 23.66 12.58 -7.26
CA LEU A 108 22.78 12.71 -6.10
C LEU A 108 21.45 11.99 -6.29
N GLN A 109 21.08 11.60 -7.52
CA GLN A 109 19.81 10.97 -7.82
C GLN A 109 19.79 9.53 -7.31
N ASN A 110 18.76 9.17 -6.55
CA ASN A 110 18.59 7.81 -6.06
C ASN A 110 17.12 7.47 -5.83
N ASN A 111 16.71 6.32 -6.33
CA ASN A 111 15.41 5.72 -6.03
C ASN A 111 15.64 4.35 -5.41
N ALA A 112 14.96 4.07 -4.30
CA ALA A 112 14.94 2.77 -3.66
C ALA A 112 13.50 2.39 -3.30
N ALA A 113 13.09 1.16 -3.64
CA ALA A 113 11.76 0.64 -3.33
C ALA A 113 11.82 -0.83 -2.93
N GLY A 114 11.06 -1.19 -1.89
CA GLY A 114 10.82 -2.58 -1.48
C GLY A 114 9.32 -2.86 -1.36
N ILE A 115 8.88 -3.99 -1.91
CA ILE A 115 7.51 -4.49 -1.74
C ILE A 115 7.57 -5.94 -1.26
N ALA A 116 6.90 -6.22 -0.15
CA ALA A 116 6.70 -7.57 0.39
C ALA A 116 5.20 -7.81 0.58
N GLN A 117 4.67 -8.87 -0.04
CA GLN A 117 3.24 -9.15 -0.02
C GLN A 117 2.95 -10.63 0.19
N ILE A 118 1.91 -10.89 0.98
CA ILE A 118 1.37 -12.23 1.18
C ILE A 118 -0.15 -12.16 0.95
N SER A 119 -0.64 -13.08 0.13
CA SER A 119 -2.06 -13.36 -0.07
C SER A 119 -2.30 -14.84 0.20
N VAL A 120 -3.34 -15.17 0.96
CA VAL A 120 -3.68 -16.59 1.26
C VAL A 120 -4.49 -17.22 0.13
N PHE A 121 -5.55 -16.55 -0.31
CA PHE A 121 -6.48 -17.02 -1.34
C PHE A 121 -6.63 -16.07 -2.52
N GLY A 122 -6.12 -14.83 -2.42
CA GLY A 122 -6.11 -13.87 -3.52
C GLY A 122 -4.76 -13.76 -4.22
N VAL A 123 -4.62 -12.70 -5.02
CA VAL A 123 -3.42 -12.45 -5.83
C VAL A 123 -2.61 -11.29 -5.25
N ASN A 124 -1.29 -11.44 -5.23
CA ASN A 124 -0.37 -10.34 -5.01
C ASN A 124 -0.09 -9.63 -6.33
N THR A 125 -0.38 -8.33 -6.40
CA THR A 125 0.03 -7.47 -7.51
C THR A 125 0.97 -6.39 -6.99
N SER A 126 2.16 -6.31 -7.60
CA SER A 126 3.17 -5.31 -7.26
C SER A 126 3.70 -4.62 -8.52
N GLY A 127 3.97 -3.32 -8.41
CA GLY A 127 4.61 -2.54 -9.45
C GLY A 127 5.60 -1.56 -8.86
N VAL A 128 6.81 -1.52 -9.40
CA VAL A 128 7.84 -0.53 -9.08
C VAL A 128 8.27 0.16 -10.37
N SER A 129 8.11 1.48 -10.41
CA SER A 129 8.60 2.34 -11.49
C SER A 129 9.55 3.38 -10.89
N GLN A 130 10.77 3.46 -11.42
CA GLN A 130 11.78 4.39 -10.95
C GLN A 130 12.43 5.08 -12.14
N THR A 131 12.41 6.40 -12.14
CA THR A 131 13.00 7.23 -13.18
C THR A 131 13.97 8.23 -12.56
N ALA A 132 15.10 8.44 -13.22
CA ALA A 132 16.12 9.44 -12.90
C ALA A 132 16.22 10.39 -14.10
N HIS A 133 16.18 11.70 -13.86
CA HIS A 133 16.06 12.76 -14.86
C HIS A 133 17.29 13.68 -14.87
#